data_AF-A0A519Y8T4-F1
#
_entry.id   AF-A0A519Y8T4-F1
#
_cell.length_a   1.000
_cell.length_b   1.000
_cell.length_c   1.000
_cell.angle_alpha   90.00
_cell.angle_beta   90.00
_cell.angle_gamma   90.00
#
_symmetry.space_group_name_H-M   'P 1'
#
loop_
_entity.id
_entity.type
_entity.pdbx_description
1 polymer ?
#
loop_
_entity_poly.entity_id
_entity_poly.type
_entity_poly.pdbx_seq_one_letter_code
_entity_poly.pdbx_strand_id
1 'polypeptide(L)' 'RDVNDKIALEIIQKAFPDRPVVGIDSVDIIWGLGSFHCLSQQEPAV' A
#
# COMPACT_ATOMS: atom_id res chain seq x y z
N ARG A 1 -8.79 -3.76 -11.78
CA ARG A 1 -8.82 -3.15 -10.44
C ARG A 1 -9.80 -3.97 -9.61
N ASP A 2 -9.33 -4.57 -8.52
CA ASP A 2 -10.12 -5.52 -7.75
C ASP A 2 -11.32 -4.82 -7.08
N VAL A 3 -12.43 -5.54 -6.92
CA VAL A 3 -13.64 -5.00 -6.28
C VAL A 3 -13.37 -4.51 -4.85
N ASN A 4 -12.34 -5.05 -4.20
CA ASN A 4 -11.96 -4.70 -2.84
C ASN A 4 -10.93 -3.56 -2.76
N ASP A 5 -10.37 -3.07 -3.88
CA ASP A 5 -9.33 -2.03 -3.85
C ASP A 5 -9.83 -0.75 -3.15
N LYS A 6 -11.07 -0.35 -3.43
CA LYS A 6 -11.68 0.82 -2.79
C LYS A 6 -11.90 0.60 -1.29
N ILE A 7 -12.36 -0.60 -0.92
CA ILE A 7 -12.62 -0.96 0.48
C ILE A 7 -11.30 -0.95 1.28
N ALA A 8 -10.22 -1.50 0.71
CA ALA A 8 -8.90 -1.49 1.32
C ALA A 8 -8.40 -0.05 1.56
N LEU A 9 -8.52 0.83 0.56
CA LEU A 9 -8.13 2.23 0.71
C LEU A 9 -8.92 2.95 1.81
N GLU A 10 -10.24 2.75 1.89
CA GLU A 10 -11.07 3.34 2.93
C GLU A 10 -10.71 2.83 4.34
N ILE A 11 -10.43 1.53 4.48
CA ILE A 11 -10.02 0.93 5.75
C ILE A 11 -8.68 1.51 6.21
N ILE A 12 -7.67 1.53 5.34
CA ILE A 12 -6.34 2.01 5.67
C ILE A 12 -6.38 3.52 5.97
N GLN A 13 -7.18 4.29 5.23
CA GLN A 13 -7.31 5.74 5.47
C GLN A 13 -7.95 6.03 6.83
N LYS A 14 -8.91 5.22 7.27
CA LYS A 14 -9.49 5.33 8.63
C LYS A 14 -8.48 4.96 9.71
N ALA A 15 -7.59 4.01 9.45
CA ALA A 15 -6.54 3.60 10.40
C ALA A 15 -5.42 4.65 10.55
N PHE A 16 -5.16 5.45 9.51
CA PHE A 16 -4.14 6.50 9.50
C PHE A 16 -4.75 7.85 9.10
N PRO A 17 -5.58 8.47 9.95
CA PRO A 17 -6.35 9.67 9.59
C PRO A 17 -5.48 10.87 9.20
N ASP A 18 -4.29 10.99 9.78
CA ASP A 18 -3.38 12.11 9.56
C ASP A 18 -2.38 11.86 8.40
N ARG A 19 -2.46 10.71 7.73
CA ARG A 19 -1.55 10.34 6.64
C ARG A 19 -2.35 10.04 5.36
N PRO A 20 -1.96 10.61 4.21
CA PRO A 20 -2.63 10.30 2.95
C PRO A 20 -2.35 8.84 2.56
N VAL A 21 -3.41 8.11 2.20
CA VAL A 21 -3.30 6.75 1.66
C VAL A 21 -3.34 6.78 0.14
N VAL A 22 -2.28 6.27 -0.49
CA VAL A 22 -2.14 6.21 -1.94
C VAL A 22 -2.18 4.76 -2.39
N GLY A 23 -3.18 4.41 -3.22
CA GLY A 23 -3.25 3.11 -3.87
C GLY A 23 -2.43 3.10 -5.15
N ILE A 24 -1.46 2.19 -5.24
CA ILE A 24 -0.64 1.97 -6.44
C ILE A 24 -0.97 0.57 -6.95
N ASP A 25 -1.13 0.42 -8.27
CA ASP A 25 -1.37 -0.89 -8.88
C ASP A 25 -0.12 -1.78 -8.67
N SER A 26 -0.32 -2.94 -8.05
CA SER A 26 0.74 -3.89 -7.73
C SER A 26 0.63 -5.20 -8.53
N VAL A 27 -0.23 -5.27 -9.56
CA VAL A 27 -0.48 -6.51 -10.33
C VAL A 27 0.81 -7.05 -10.95
N ASP A 28 1.69 -6.20 -11.47
CA ASP A 28 2.91 -6.68 -12.12
C ASP A 28 3.98 -7.12 -11.12
N ILE A 29 4.09 -6.43 -9.98
CA ILE A 29 5.14 -6.74 -8.99
C ILE A 29 4.82 -7.98 -8.14
N ILE A 30 3.53 -8.31 -7.96
CA ILE A 30 3.11 -9.47 -7.14
C ILE A 30 3.57 -10.81 -7.72
N TRP A 31 3.82 -10.88 -9.04
CA TRP A 31 4.38 -12.07 -9.70
C TRP A 31 5.78 -12.43 -9.19
N GLY A 32 6.51 -11.46 -8.62
CA GLY A 32 7.77 -11.65 -7.92
C GLY A 32 7.64 -12.20 -6.49
N LEU A 33 6.44 -12.64 -6.09
CA LEU A 33 6.10 -13.12 -4.74
C LEU A 33 6.27 -12.06 -3.63
N GLY A 34 6.16 -10.77 -3.98
CA GLY A 34 6.27 -9.65 -3.05
C GLY A 34 5.59 -8.38 -3.59
N SER A 35 5.32 -7.43 -2.70
CA SER A 35 4.72 -6.12 -3.04
C SER A 35 5.53 -4.98 -2.42
N PHE A 36 4.98 -3.76 -2.35
CA PHE A 36 5.69 -2.55 -1.93
C PHE A 36 6.44 -2.69 -0.59
N HIS A 37 5.83 -3.31 0.42
CA HIS A 37 6.51 -3.57 1.70
C HIS A 37 7.78 -4.42 1.54
N CYS A 38 7.75 -5.42 0.65
CA CYS A 38 8.88 -6.31 0.38
C CYS A 38 10.02 -5.63 -0.38
N LEU A 39 9.72 -4.52 -1.09
CA LEU A 39 10.66 -3.80 -1.95
C LEU A 39 11.26 -2.55 -1.29
N SER A 40 10.75 -2.17 -0.12
CA SER A 40 11.14 -0.94 0.57
C SER A 40 11.91 -1.24 1.85
N GLN A 41 12.90 -0.40 2.15
CA GLN A 41 13.50 -0.30 3.48
C GLN A 41 13.49 1.17 3.89
N GLN A 42 12.79 1.49 4.98
CA GLN A 42 12.83 2.84 5.54
C GLN A 42 14.13 3.07 6.31
N GLU A 43 14.71 4.26 6.16
CA GLU A 43 15.81 4.76 6.97
C GLU A 43 15.26 5.80 7.97
N PRO A 44 15.51 5.65 9.28
CA PRO A 44 15.07 6.62 10.28
C PRO A 44 15.73 7.99 10.08
N ALA A 45 15.00 9.06 10.37
CA ALA A 45 15.61 10.38 10.53
C ALA A 45 16.45 10.44 11.83
N VAL A 46 17.48 11.29 11.83
CA VAL A 46 18.35 11.56 13.00
C VAL A 46 17.62 12.40 14.04
#